data_AF-A0A1W9UKT8-F1
#
_entry.id   AF-A0A1W9UKT8-F1
#
_cell.length_a   1.000
_cell.length_b   1.000
_cell.length_c   1.000
_cell.angle_alpha   90.00
_cell.angle_beta   90.00
_cell.angle_gamma   90.00
#
_symmetry.space_group_name_H-M   'P 1'
#
loop_
_entity.id
_entity.type
_entity.pdbx_description
1 polymer ?
#
loop_
_entity_poly.entity_id
_entity_poly.type
_entity_poly.pdbx_seq_one_letter_code
_entity_poly.pdbx_strand_id
1 'polypeptide(L)'
;MPSLGAQHCSPQEMREMWHGYLHKFFGQEPEEHWFLGGRRFKKWHATAKPGKFNPFVSLMLVKGGGLLPLVMLHLLEKQPRYGKEIMNEIQDRTRGRWASNPGVIYPMLNLMEEHGLLEGAWEDETRRTRRFYHVTTRGSNELARLKEMMKPRLVEALEILQSLLDELYATEA
;
A
#
# COMPACT_ATOMS: atom_id res chain seq x y z
N MET A 1 30.64 1.54 1.67
CA MET A 1 29.27 1.90 2.11
C MET A 1 28.86 0.93 3.21
N PRO A 2 28.49 1.38 4.42
CA PRO A 2 28.22 0.45 5.50
C PRO A 2 26.86 -0.23 5.29
N SER A 3 26.89 -1.56 5.19
CA SER A 3 25.73 -2.43 5.22
C SER A 3 25.16 -2.46 6.64
N LEU A 4 24.21 -1.58 6.95
CA LEU A 4 23.50 -1.65 8.22
C LEU A 4 22.30 -2.59 8.07
N GLY A 5 22.37 -3.70 8.80
CA GLY A 5 21.31 -4.69 8.92
C GLY A 5 20.00 -4.05 9.38
N ALA A 6 18.94 -4.29 8.63
CA ALA A 6 17.60 -3.75 8.85
C ALA A 6 16.86 -4.39 10.04
N GLN A 7 17.55 -4.63 11.17
CA GLN A 7 16.95 -5.35 12.30
C GLN A 7 16.69 -4.52 13.56
N HIS A 8 17.20 -3.30 13.72
CA HIS A 8 16.91 -2.49 14.93
C HIS A 8 16.88 -0.98 14.63
N CYS A 9 15.83 -0.50 13.97
CA CYS A 9 15.53 0.94 13.92
C CYS A 9 14.26 1.16 14.72
N SER A 10 14.30 2.01 15.74
CA SER A 10 13.13 2.32 16.57
C SER A 10 12.06 3.04 15.75
N PRO A 11 10.77 2.98 16.16
CA PRO A 11 9.71 3.73 15.50
C PRO A 11 9.96 5.24 15.43
N GLN A 12 10.74 5.79 16.37
CA GLN A 12 11.11 7.20 16.40
C GLN A 12 12.20 7.53 15.38
N GLU A 13 13.27 6.75 15.32
CA GLU A 13 14.35 6.92 14.35
C GLU A 13 13.84 6.76 12.91
N MET A 14 12.96 5.78 12.67
CA MET A 14 12.30 5.62 11.36
C MET A 14 11.47 6.86 10.99
N ARG A 15 10.78 7.46 11.96
CA ARG A 15 9.98 8.66 11.74
C ARG A 15 10.86 9.85 11.37
N GLU A 16 11.92 10.10 12.12
CA GLU A 16 12.86 11.20 11.85
C GLU A 16 13.51 11.04 10.48
N MET A 17 13.89 9.82 10.12
CA MET A 17 14.43 9.50 8.80
C MET A 17 13.42 9.72 7.66
N TRP A 18 12.15 9.36 7.86
CA TRP A 18 11.09 9.59 6.87
C TRP A 18 10.74 11.06 6.72
N HIS A 19 10.64 11.74 7.85
CA HIS A 19 10.37 13.17 7.90
C HIS A 19 11.50 13.95 7.21
N GLY A 20 12.76 13.61 7.48
CA GLY A 20 13.92 14.11 6.74
C GLY A 20 13.92 13.74 5.25
N TYR A 21 13.50 12.52 4.87
CA TYR A 21 13.36 12.14 3.46
C TYR A 21 12.29 12.98 2.74
N LEU A 22 11.12 13.14 3.34
CA LEU A 22 10.03 13.91 2.75
C LEU A 22 10.38 15.40 2.71
N HIS A 23 11.00 15.94 3.76
CA HIS A 23 11.55 17.29 3.74
C HIS A 23 12.56 17.46 2.60
N LYS A 24 13.48 16.50 2.41
CA LYS A 24 14.42 16.54 1.27
C LYS A 24 13.73 16.41 -0.08
N PHE A 25 12.68 15.60 -0.17
CA PHE A 25 11.91 15.38 -1.40
C PHE A 25 11.08 16.61 -1.80
N PHE A 26 10.47 17.27 -0.82
CA PHE A 26 9.56 18.39 -1.01
C PHE A 26 10.20 19.77 -0.82
N GLY A 27 11.41 19.84 -0.26
CA GLY A 27 12.11 21.08 0.05
C GLY A 27 11.57 21.87 1.24
N GLN A 28 10.56 21.36 1.93
CA GLN A 28 9.91 21.97 3.11
C GLN A 28 9.26 20.90 3.98
N GLU A 29 8.84 21.28 5.18
CA GLU A 29 8.13 20.41 6.12
C GLU A 29 6.90 19.75 5.47
N PRO A 30 6.76 18.42 5.49
CA PRO A 30 5.66 17.72 4.81
C PRO A 30 4.29 18.18 5.29
N GLU A 31 4.16 18.46 6.59
CA GLU A 31 2.95 18.98 7.23
C GLU A 31 2.60 20.40 6.78
N GLU A 32 3.57 21.18 6.31
CA GLU A 32 3.38 22.57 5.85
C GLU A 32 3.22 22.65 4.32
N HIS A 33 3.55 21.57 3.61
CA HIS A 33 3.47 21.53 2.15
C HIS A 33 2.02 21.50 1.64
N TRP A 34 1.62 22.51 0.86
CA TRP A 34 0.27 22.66 0.29
C TRP A 34 -0.23 21.41 -0.44
N PHE A 35 0.64 20.75 -1.22
CA PHE A 35 0.34 19.50 -1.94
C PHE A 35 -0.17 18.37 -1.02
N LEU A 36 0.32 18.32 0.21
CA LEU A 36 -0.05 17.31 1.19
C LEU A 36 -1.27 17.74 2.01
N GLY A 37 -1.72 18.99 1.89
CA GLY A 37 -2.95 19.51 2.50
C GLY A 37 -2.93 19.46 4.03
N GLY A 38 -1.77 19.68 4.66
CA GLY A 38 -1.64 19.62 6.11
C GLY A 38 -1.72 18.19 6.70
N ARG A 39 -1.66 17.14 5.85
CA ARG A 39 -1.74 15.76 6.33
C ARG A 39 -0.51 15.40 7.14
N ARG A 40 -0.71 15.17 8.44
CA ARG A 40 0.31 14.60 9.33
C ARG A 40 0.63 13.16 8.94
N PHE A 41 1.89 12.90 8.60
CA PHE A 41 2.38 11.55 8.35
C PHE A 41 2.48 10.81 9.69
N LYS A 42 1.52 9.91 9.97
CA LYS A 42 1.50 9.13 11.23
C LYS A 42 2.71 8.19 11.32
N LYS A 43 3.00 7.69 12.54
CA LYS A 43 4.16 6.88 13.00
C LYS A 43 4.56 5.65 12.14
N TRP A 44 3.82 5.30 11.08
CA TRP A 44 3.80 3.95 10.52
C TRP A 44 4.31 3.83 9.09
N HIS A 45 4.96 4.87 8.53
CA HIS A 45 5.75 4.75 7.30
C HIS A 45 7.03 3.91 7.49
N ALA A 46 7.28 3.49 8.74
CA ALA A 46 8.42 2.74 9.23
C ALA A 46 8.60 1.30 8.69
N THR A 47 7.90 0.86 7.64
CA THR A 47 8.15 -0.47 7.03
C THR A 47 8.77 -0.36 5.63
N ALA A 48 8.74 0.82 5.01
CA ALA A 48 9.46 1.06 3.76
C ALA A 48 10.93 1.30 4.07
N LYS A 49 11.83 0.79 3.23
CA LYS A 49 13.25 1.14 3.32
C LYS A 49 13.40 2.65 3.00
N PRO A 50 14.25 3.39 3.73
CA PRO A 50 14.55 4.80 3.40
C PRO A 50 14.95 4.95 1.93
N GLY A 51 14.44 6.00 1.28
CA GLY A 51 14.68 6.25 -0.14
C GLY A 51 13.88 5.39 -1.13
N LYS A 52 13.12 4.39 -0.64
CA LYS A 52 12.26 3.58 -1.51
C LYS A 52 10.81 4.06 -1.55
N PHE A 53 10.24 4.56 -0.46
CA PHE A 53 8.84 5.01 -0.43
C PHE A 53 8.52 6.07 -1.48
N ASN A 54 7.36 5.91 -2.11
CA ASN A 54 6.78 6.88 -3.01
C ASN A 54 5.43 7.33 -2.43
N PRO A 55 5.27 8.62 -2.06
CA PRO A 55 4.02 9.12 -1.47
C PRO A 55 2.82 9.01 -2.43
N PHE A 56 3.03 9.18 -3.73
CA PHE A 56 1.98 9.05 -4.75
C PHE A 56 1.48 7.61 -4.87
N VAL A 57 2.40 6.62 -4.80
CA VAL A 57 2.01 5.20 -4.75
C VAL A 57 1.22 4.90 -3.47
N SER A 58 1.61 5.50 -2.35
CA SER A 58 0.87 5.34 -1.09
C SER A 58 -0.55 5.89 -1.14
N LEU A 59 -0.80 6.98 -1.85
CA LEU A 59 -2.15 7.55 -2.00
C LEU A 59 -3.09 6.57 -2.70
N MET A 60 -2.58 5.75 -3.62
CA MET A 60 -3.39 4.74 -4.33
C MET A 60 -3.68 3.50 -3.47
N LEU A 61 -2.80 3.15 -2.53
CA LEU A 61 -2.86 1.92 -1.74
C LEU A 61 -3.38 2.12 -0.29
N VAL A 62 -4.10 3.20 -0.03
CA VAL A 62 -4.86 3.40 1.22
C VAL A 62 -6.35 3.10 1.01
N LYS A 63 -7.13 2.96 2.09
CA LYS A 63 -8.59 2.69 2.03
C LYS A 63 -9.34 3.64 1.09
N GLY A 64 -8.98 4.93 1.08
CA GLY A 64 -9.58 5.94 0.19
C GLY A 64 -9.03 5.97 -1.24
N GLY A 65 -7.95 5.23 -1.52
CA GLY A 65 -7.29 5.20 -2.84
C GLY A 65 -7.87 4.17 -3.82
N GLY A 66 -8.81 3.33 -3.36
CA GLY A 66 -9.58 2.41 -4.20
C GLY A 66 -8.83 1.17 -4.71
N LEU A 67 -7.50 1.16 -4.79
CA LEU A 67 -6.74 0.02 -5.32
C LEU A 67 -6.42 -1.05 -4.29
N LEU A 68 -6.37 -0.70 -3.00
CA LEU A 68 -6.00 -1.66 -1.96
C LEU A 68 -6.93 -2.90 -1.91
N PRO A 69 -8.26 -2.78 -1.89
CA PRO A 69 -9.15 -3.95 -1.88
C PRO A 69 -8.99 -4.83 -3.14
N LEU A 70 -8.86 -4.20 -4.31
CA LEU A 70 -8.63 -4.87 -5.59
C LEU A 70 -7.35 -5.72 -5.55
N VAL A 71 -6.25 -5.13 -5.09
CA VAL A 71 -4.96 -5.83 -4.97
C VAL A 71 -5.07 -6.96 -3.96
N MET A 72 -5.66 -6.73 -2.78
CA MET A 72 -5.79 -7.76 -1.74
C MET A 72 -6.62 -8.95 -2.20
N LEU A 73 -7.80 -8.72 -2.81
CA LEU A 73 -8.61 -9.79 -3.42
C LEU A 73 -7.81 -10.54 -4.47
N HIS A 74 -7.09 -9.84 -5.36
CA HIS A 74 -6.28 -10.50 -6.39
C HIS A 74 -5.20 -11.43 -5.81
N LEU A 75 -4.58 -11.05 -4.69
CA LEU A 75 -3.57 -11.87 -4.04
C LEU A 75 -4.16 -13.09 -3.36
N LEU A 76 -5.32 -12.92 -2.71
CA LEU A 76 -6.02 -13.96 -1.98
C LEU A 76 -6.74 -14.95 -2.91
N GLU A 77 -7.14 -14.52 -4.12
CA GLU A 77 -7.74 -15.40 -5.12
C GLU A 77 -6.73 -16.41 -5.67
N LYS A 78 -5.43 -16.06 -5.69
CA LYS A 78 -4.39 -16.99 -6.14
C LYS A 78 -4.11 -18.09 -5.13
N GLN A 79 -4.11 -17.73 -3.84
CA GLN A 79 -3.93 -18.67 -2.74
C GLN A 79 -4.32 -18.00 -1.42
N PRO A 80 -4.78 -18.78 -0.42
CA PRO A 80 -5.02 -18.28 0.93
C PRO A 80 -3.74 -17.73 1.55
N ARG A 81 -3.85 -16.61 2.28
CA ARG A 81 -2.71 -15.93 2.92
C ARG A 81 -3.09 -15.38 4.29
N TYR A 82 -2.12 -15.27 5.19
CA TYR A 82 -2.27 -14.51 6.43
C TYR A 82 -1.76 -13.08 6.27
N GLY A 83 -2.18 -12.17 7.15
CA GLY A 83 -1.97 -10.72 7.00
C GLY A 83 -0.53 -10.30 6.72
N LYS A 84 0.47 -10.94 7.34
CA LYS A 84 1.89 -10.63 7.08
C LYS A 84 2.36 -11.03 5.70
N GLU A 85 1.87 -12.12 5.13
CA GLU A 85 2.21 -12.49 3.75
C GLU A 85 1.62 -11.50 2.75
N ILE A 86 0.39 -11.04 2.99
CA ILE A 86 -0.25 -10.01 2.16
C ILE A 86 0.59 -8.72 2.18
N MET A 87 1.05 -8.31 3.36
CA MET A 87 1.92 -7.15 3.52
C MET A 87 3.20 -7.28 2.67
N ASN A 88 3.90 -8.41 2.80
CA ASN A 88 5.13 -8.67 2.07
C ASN A 88 4.90 -8.70 0.54
N GLU A 89 3.85 -9.38 0.09
CA GLU A 89 3.54 -9.53 -1.33
C GLU A 89 3.23 -8.19 -2.00
N ILE A 90 2.48 -7.30 -1.34
CA ILE A 90 2.23 -5.95 -1.89
C ILE A 90 3.50 -5.11 -1.86
N GLN A 91 4.32 -5.23 -0.82
CA GLN A 91 5.62 -4.55 -0.76
C GLN A 91 6.52 -4.97 -1.92
N ASP A 92 6.61 -6.27 -2.22
CA ASP A 92 7.44 -6.78 -3.31
C ASP A 92 6.91 -6.35 -4.68
N ARG A 93 5.60 -6.43 -4.91
CA ARG A 93 4.96 -5.97 -6.16
C ARG A 93 5.14 -4.49 -6.42
N THR A 94 5.17 -3.69 -5.37
CA THR A 94 5.45 -2.26 -5.46
C THR A 94 6.94 -1.96 -5.49
N ARG A 95 7.83 -2.97 -5.61
CA ARG A 95 9.30 -2.82 -5.60
C ARG A 95 9.81 -2.09 -4.34
N GLY A 96 9.10 -2.25 -3.23
CA GLY A 96 9.33 -1.54 -1.97
C GLY A 96 8.95 -0.06 -1.98
N ARG A 97 8.26 0.42 -3.04
CA ARG A 97 7.77 1.82 -3.14
C ARG A 97 6.61 2.10 -2.21
N TRP A 98 5.88 1.06 -1.82
CA TRP A 98 4.93 1.11 -0.75
C TRP A 98 5.25 0.05 0.27
N ALA A 99 5.03 0.37 1.54
CA ALA A 99 5.09 -0.61 2.59
C ALA A 99 3.83 -0.50 3.43
N SER A 100 3.04 -1.56 3.40
CA SER A 100 1.89 -1.72 4.27
C SER A 100 2.32 -1.71 5.73
N ASN A 101 1.40 -1.27 6.58
CA ASN A 101 1.45 -1.54 8.01
C ASN A 101 0.21 -2.33 8.45
N PRO A 102 0.27 -2.98 9.63
CA PRO A 102 -0.87 -3.69 10.21
C PRO A 102 -2.15 -2.84 10.29
N GLY A 103 -2.02 -1.54 10.59
CA GLY A 103 -3.14 -0.60 10.74
C GLY A 103 -3.88 -0.27 9.43
N VAL A 104 -3.37 -0.70 8.27
CA VAL A 104 -4.06 -0.60 6.99
C VAL A 104 -4.59 -1.96 6.55
N ILE A 105 -3.78 -3.02 6.67
CA ILE A 105 -4.13 -4.34 6.17
C ILE A 105 -5.20 -5.01 7.04
N TYR A 106 -5.05 -5.06 8.36
CA TYR A 106 -6.01 -5.79 9.20
C TYR A 106 -7.40 -5.13 9.22
N PRO A 107 -7.53 -3.79 9.32
CA PRO A 107 -8.86 -3.16 9.17
C PRO A 107 -9.50 -3.42 7.81
N MET A 108 -8.70 -3.51 6.74
CA MET A 108 -9.22 -3.86 5.41
C MET A 108 -9.66 -5.33 5.35
N LEU A 109 -8.88 -6.26 5.91
CA LEU A 109 -9.26 -7.68 6.00
C LEU A 109 -10.57 -7.86 6.76
N ASN A 110 -10.71 -7.20 7.91
CA ASN A 110 -11.94 -7.23 8.70
C ASN A 110 -13.13 -6.70 7.90
N LEU A 111 -12.97 -5.54 7.24
CA LEU A 111 -14.03 -4.97 6.41
C LEU A 111 -14.44 -5.90 5.26
N MET A 112 -13.47 -6.55 4.60
CA MET A 112 -13.75 -7.49 3.52
C MET A 112 -14.44 -8.76 4.02
N GLU A 113 -14.09 -9.25 5.20
CA GLU A 113 -14.77 -10.37 5.88
C GLU A 113 -16.20 -10.00 6.30
N GLU A 114 -16.41 -8.81 6.86
CA GLU A 114 -17.74 -8.25 7.20
C GLU A 114 -18.66 -8.15 5.97
N HIS A 115 -18.11 -7.82 4.80
CA HIS A 115 -18.85 -7.81 3.54
C HIS A 115 -18.99 -9.19 2.88
N GLY A 116 -18.51 -10.26 3.53
CA GLY A 116 -18.57 -11.63 3.03
C GLY A 116 -17.73 -11.88 1.78
N LEU A 117 -16.71 -11.04 1.54
CA LEU A 117 -15.77 -11.20 0.43
C LEU A 117 -14.66 -12.20 0.78
N LEU A 118 -14.35 -12.30 2.07
CA LEU A 118 -13.34 -13.20 2.62
C LEU A 118 -13.92 -14.07 3.73
N GLU A 119 -13.27 -15.20 3.98
CA GLU A 119 -13.47 -16.06 5.14
C GLU A 119 -12.13 -16.37 5.81
N GLY A 120 -12.00 -16.09 7.10
CA GLY A 120 -10.78 -16.28 7.87
C GLY A 120 -10.79 -17.54 8.72
N ALA A 121 -9.87 -18.48 8.45
CA ALA A 121 -9.66 -19.69 9.25
C ALA A 121 -8.32 -19.63 10.01
N TRP A 122 -8.30 -20.12 11.26
CA TRP A 122 -7.05 -20.23 12.01
C TRP A 122 -6.26 -21.47 11.57
N GLU A 123 -4.94 -21.34 11.42
CA GLU A 123 -4.03 -22.47 11.16
C GLU A 123 -4.13 -23.53 12.26
N ASP A 124 -4.24 -23.07 13.51
CA ASP A 124 -4.43 -23.86 14.71
C ASP A 124 -5.50 -23.16 15.56
N GLU A 125 -6.65 -23.79 15.75
CA GLU A 125 -7.79 -23.21 16.49
C GLU A 125 -7.48 -22.98 17.97
N THR A 126 -6.54 -23.74 18.54
CA THR A 126 -6.14 -23.66 19.95
C THR A 126 -5.12 -22.56 20.18
N ARG A 127 -4.07 -22.52 19.36
CA ARG A 127 -2.96 -21.57 19.53
C ARG A 127 -3.20 -20.23 18.86
N ARG A 128 -4.09 -20.18 17.85
CA ARG A 128 -4.47 -18.97 17.09
C ARG A 128 -3.26 -18.13 16.64
N THR A 129 -2.24 -18.80 16.13
CA THR A 129 -0.96 -18.18 15.73
C THR A 129 -1.06 -17.42 14.42
N ARG A 130 -1.76 -18.00 13.43
CA ARG A 130 -1.95 -17.43 12.09
C ARG A 130 -3.38 -17.62 11.64
N ARG A 131 -3.99 -16.53 11.16
CA ARG A 131 -5.31 -16.56 10.50
C ARG A 131 -5.13 -16.41 9.00
N PHE A 132 -5.50 -17.44 8.26
CA PHE A 132 -5.51 -17.48 6.81
C PHE A 132 -6.85 -17.00 6.28
N TYR A 133 -6.80 -16.11 5.29
CA TYR A 133 -7.98 -15.59 4.62
C TYR A 133 -8.16 -16.25 3.27
N HIS A 134 -9.39 -16.64 2.97
CA HIS A 134 -9.81 -17.28 1.73
C HIS A 134 -10.80 -16.35 1.02
N VAL A 135 -10.73 -16.27 -0.31
CA VAL A 135 -11.73 -15.56 -1.09
C VAL A 135 -12.98 -16.41 -1.19
N THR A 136 -14.14 -15.82 -0.91
CA THR A 136 -15.45 -16.48 -1.09
C THR A 136 -15.91 -16.38 -2.55
N THR A 137 -16.95 -17.13 -2.93
CA THR A 137 -17.60 -16.95 -4.25
C THR A 137 -18.01 -15.50 -4.51
N ARG A 138 -18.54 -14.83 -3.48
CA ARG A 138 -18.89 -13.40 -3.55
C ARG A 138 -17.65 -12.54 -3.77
N GLY A 139 -16.55 -12.84 -3.06
CA GLY A 139 -15.28 -12.16 -3.22
C GLY A 139 -14.69 -12.28 -4.64
N SER A 140 -14.75 -13.46 -5.24
CA SER A 140 -14.31 -13.68 -6.63
C SER A 140 -15.15 -12.91 -7.65
N ASN A 141 -16.48 -12.93 -7.49
CA ASN A 141 -17.39 -12.14 -8.33
C ASN A 141 -17.12 -10.64 -8.21
N GLU A 142 -16.92 -10.15 -6.98
CA GLU A 142 -16.58 -8.75 -6.73
C GLU A 142 -15.22 -8.38 -7.31
N LEU A 143 -14.22 -9.26 -7.21
CA LEU A 143 -12.92 -9.05 -7.84
C LEU A 143 -13.03 -8.94 -9.37
N ALA A 144 -13.85 -9.77 -10.01
CA ALA A 144 -14.10 -9.66 -11.44
C ALA A 144 -14.73 -8.31 -11.80
N ARG A 145 -15.76 -7.89 -11.06
CA ARG A 145 -16.43 -6.59 -11.22
C ARG A 145 -15.46 -5.42 -11.02
N LEU A 146 -14.63 -5.47 -9.99
CA LEU A 146 -13.63 -4.44 -9.71
C LEU A 146 -12.58 -4.38 -10.82
N LYS A 147 -12.10 -5.52 -11.36
CA LYS A 147 -11.16 -5.54 -12.49
C LYS A 147 -11.76 -4.87 -13.73
N GLU A 148 -13.01 -5.20 -14.06
CA GLU A 148 -13.72 -4.62 -15.21
C GLU A 148 -13.94 -3.11 -15.04
N MET A 149 -14.38 -2.69 -13.85
CA MET A 149 -14.61 -1.27 -13.54
C MET A 149 -13.30 -0.47 -13.52
N MET A 150 -12.23 -1.00 -12.91
CA MET A 150 -11.02 -0.24 -12.65
C MET A 150 -10.07 -0.19 -13.83
N LYS A 151 -10.00 -1.24 -14.68
CA LYS A 151 -9.07 -1.31 -15.80
C LYS A 151 -9.14 -0.08 -16.73
N PRO A 152 -10.30 0.31 -17.29
CA PRO A 152 -10.34 1.45 -18.22
C PRO A 152 -9.92 2.77 -17.54
N ARG A 153 -10.34 2.97 -16.29
CA ARG A 153 -10.00 4.18 -15.51
C ARG A 153 -8.51 4.28 -15.20
N LEU A 154 -7.87 3.14 -14.91
CA LEU A 154 -6.44 3.08 -14.67
C LEU A 154 -5.64 3.33 -15.95
N VAL A 155 -6.10 2.80 -17.09
CA VAL A 155 -5.49 3.05 -18.40
C VAL A 155 -5.59 4.53 -18.75
N GLU A 156 -6.78 5.12 -18.66
CA GLU A 156 -7.01 6.53 -18.92
C GLU A 156 -6.17 7.43 -17.99
N ALA A 157 -6.11 7.12 -16.69
CA ALA A 157 -5.28 7.87 -15.76
C ALA A 157 -3.79 7.79 -16.10
N LEU A 158 -3.29 6.64 -16.54
CA LEU A 158 -1.89 6.49 -16.99
C LEU A 158 -1.62 7.28 -18.27
N GLU A 159 -2.55 7.28 -19.22
CA GLU A 159 -2.44 8.05 -20.48
C GLU A 159 -2.39 9.55 -20.20
N ILE A 160 -3.28 10.06 -19.34
CA ILE A 160 -3.30 11.48 -18.93
C ILE A 160 -2.01 11.84 -18.20
N LEU A 161 -1.59 11.02 -17.22
CA LEU A 161 -0.35 11.27 -16.48
C LEU A 161 0.87 11.27 -17.42
N GLN A 162 0.93 10.35 -18.38
CA GLN A 162 2.03 10.32 -19.35
C GLN A 162 2.03 11.58 -20.22
N SER A 163 0.88 11.99 -20.76
CA SER A 163 0.77 13.23 -21.54
C SER A 163 1.21 14.46 -20.75
N LEU A 164 0.81 14.57 -19.48
CA LEU A 164 1.22 15.68 -18.61
C LEU A 164 2.72 15.65 -18.32
N LEU A 165 3.30 14.46 -18.10
CA LEU A 165 4.74 14.34 -17.92
C LEU A 165 5.50 14.74 -19.19
N ASP A 166 5.00 14.34 -20.36
CA ASP A 166 5.60 14.69 -21.64
C ASP A 166 5.51 16.21 -21.87
N GLU A 167 4.38 16.85 -21.56
CA GLU A 167 4.22 18.31 -21.69
C GLU A 167 5.11 19.08 -20.70
N LEU A 168 5.13 18.67 -19.42
CA LEU A 168 5.87 19.39 -18.37
C LEU A 168 7.39 19.26 -18.49
N TYR A 169 7.87 18.17 -19.09
CA TYR A 169 9.29 17.85 -19.18
C TYR A 169 9.78 17.69 -20.62
N ALA A 170 8.96 18.03 -21.62
CA ALA A 170 9.43 18.26 -22.98
C ALA A 170 10.52 19.34 -22.89
N THR A 171 11.75 18.94 -23.18
CA THR A 171 12.84 19.90 -23.27
C THR A 171 12.53 20.77 -24.48
N GLU A 172 12.29 22.07 -24.27
CA GLU A 172 12.31 23.03 -25.37
C GLU A 172 13.65 22.85 -26.09
N ALA A 173 13.60 22.34 -27.32
CA ALA A 173 14.76 22.16 -28.18
C ALA A 173 15.20 23.50 -28.77
#